data_AF-A0A932LSK9-F1
#
_entry.id   AF-A0A932LSK9-F1
#
_cell.length_a   1.000
_cell.length_b   1.000
_cell.length_c   1.000
_cell.angle_alpha   90.00
_cell.angle_beta   90.00
_cell.angle_gamma   90.00
#
_symmetry.space_group_name_H-M   'P 1'
#
loop_
_entity.id
_entity.type
_entity.pdbx_description
1 polymer ?
#
loop_
_entity_poly.entity_id
_entity_poly.type
_entity_poly.pdbx_seq_one_letter_code
_entity_poly.pdbx_strand_id
1 'polypeptide(L)'
;MKAPIPKGGMMTLALQSSRVSATPYAIGSDFCRIFNTQMSGLYQLSFLLTANPTIAEQCFVSGLEDCAGANRIFKEWAASWARRAIVQNAIRLIQPNQQQNVPVAPSSPENGPEASSSPSLLSGVFQLTVFERFVFVMSVLERHSDQDCKTLLRCSRRDIVRARAHALLKMASFGGNQEHGATPVAVDLLTAPRLLAQTA
;
A
#
# COMPACT_ATOMS: atom_id res chain seq x y z
N MET A 1 -48.46 -10.15 -60.26
CA MET A 1 -47.26 -10.94 -60.63
C MET A 1 -46.10 -9.96 -60.80
N LYS A 2 -45.01 -10.16 -60.04
CA LYS A 2 -43.66 -9.53 -60.15
C LYS A 2 -43.48 -8.02 -59.93
N ALA A 3 -42.73 -7.69 -58.87
CA ALA A 3 -41.93 -6.47 -58.75
C ALA A 3 -40.55 -6.66 -59.44
N PRO A 4 -39.83 -5.57 -59.76
CA PRO A 4 -38.43 -5.50 -59.35
C PRO A 4 -37.89 -4.09 -58.95
N ILE A 5 -37.27 -4.08 -57.75
CA ILE A 5 -35.96 -3.53 -57.31
C ILE A 5 -35.60 -2.03 -57.54
N PRO A 6 -35.29 -1.27 -56.46
CA PRO A 6 -34.70 0.08 -56.52
C PRO A 6 -33.15 0.06 -56.66
N LYS A 7 -32.59 1.00 -57.45
CA LYS A 7 -31.15 1.20 -57.62
C LYS A 7 -30.59 2.25 -56.63
N GLY A 8 -29.80 1.77 -55.66
CA GLY A 8 -28.43 2.21 -55.37
C GLY A 8 -28.10 3.64 -54.94
N GLY A 9 -27.58 3.75 -53.70
CA GLY A 9 -26.41 4.59 -53.33
C GLY A 9 -26.74 5.97 -52.75
N MET A 10 -26.23 6.42 -51.59
CA MET A 10 -25.05 6.01 -50.83
C MET A 10 -25.28 6.20 -49.34
N MET A 11 -24.83 5.20 -48.57
CA MET A 11 -24.89 5.15 -47.12
C MET A 11 -24.01 6.22 -46.51
N THR A 12 -24.60 7.09 -45.69
CA THR A 12 -23.84 7.88 -44.71
C THR A 12 -23.26 6.88 -43.72
N LEU A 13 -21.94 6.65 -43.79
CA LEU A 13 -21.20 5.92 -42.77
C LEU A 13 -21.28 6.73 -41.47
N ALA A 14 -22.27 6.43 -40.65
CA ALA A 14 -22.19 6.73 -39.24
C ALA A 14 -21.03 5.91 -38.70
N LEU A 15 -19.90 6.58 -38.44
CA LEU A 15 -18.87 6.10 -37.54
C LEU A 15 -19.56 5.82 -36.19
N GLN A 16 -20.03 4.58 -36.04
CA GLN A 16 -20.37 4.03 -34.73
C GLN A 16 -19.06 3.98 -33.97
N SER A 17 -18.78 5.07 -33.26
CA SER A 17 -17.86 5.07 -32.14
C SER A 17 -18.32 3.92 -31.26
N SER A 18 -17.58 2.81 -31.32
CA SER A 18 -17.74 1.69 -30.42
C SER A 18 -17.53 2.26 -29.03
N ARG A 19 -18.62 2.63 -28.35
CA ARG A 19 -18.59 2.86 -26.92
C ARG A 19 -18.28 1.50 -26.34
N VAL A 20 -16.99 1.23 -26.14
CA VAL A 20 -16.53 0.16 -25.26
C VAL A 20 -17.27 0.43 -23.96
N SER A 21 -18.30 -0.38 -23.67
CA SER A 21 -19.01 -0.32 -22.42
C SER A 21 -17.99 -0.69 -21.36
N ALA A 22 -17.36 0.34 -20.77
CA ALA A 22 -16.37 0.15 -19.74
C ALA A 22 -17.05 -0.62 -18.60
N THR A 23 -16.61 -1.84 -18.34
CA THR A 23 -17.08 -2.60 -17.18
C THR A 23 -16.85 -1.75 -15.93
N PRO A 24 -17.83 -1.63 -15.01
CA PRO A 24 -17.64 -0.87 -13.79
C PRO A 24 -16.65 -1.56 -12.85
N TYR A 25 -16.39 -2.86 -13.10
CA TYR A 25 -15.44 -3.68 -12.35
C TYR A 25 -14.05 -3.66 -12.96
N ALA A 26 -13.06 -3.61 -12.09
CA ALA A 26 -11.65 -3.79 -12.37
C ALA A 26 -11.38 -5.22 -12.82
N ILE A 27 -10.47 -5.34 -13.78
CA ILE A 27 -9.95 -6.61 -14.27
C ILE A 27 -8.43 -6.66 -14.02
N GLY A 28 -7.78 -7.80 -14.29
CA GLY A 28 -6.34 -7.97 -14.04
C GLY A 28 -5.46 -6.86 -14.64
N SER A 29 -5.79 -6.36 -15.83
CA SER A 29 -5.05 -5.26 -16.47
C SER A 29 -5.20 -3.92 -15.74
N ASP A 30 -6.32 -3.67 -15.07
CA ASP A 30 -6.48 -2.50 -14.20
C ASP A 30 -5.55 -2.59 -13.00
N PHE A 31 -5.43 -3.77 -12.36
CA PHE A 31 -4.50 -3.96 -11.25
C PHE A 31 -3.04 -3.89 -11.69
N CYS A 32 -2.67 -4.47 -12.83
CA CYS A 32 -1.33 -4.30 -13.40
C CYS A 32 -0.99 -2.82 -13.59
N ARG A 33 -1.93 -2.05 -14.15
CA ARG A 33 -1.76 -0.60 -14.32
C ARG A 33 -1.65 0.12 -12.98
N ILE A 34 -2.46 -0.22 -11.98
CA ILE A 34 -2.40 0.38 -10.63
C ILE A 34 -1.06 0.09 -9.96
N PHE A 35 -0.60 -1.16 -9.98
CA PHE A 35 0.67 -1.55 -9.37
C PHE A 35 1.86 -0.91 -10.07
N ASN A 36 1.81 -0.77 -11.39
CA ASN A 36 2.83 -0.04 -12.14
C ASN A 36 2.80 1.47 -11.84
N THR A 37 1.62 2.09 -11.80
CA THR A 37 1.46 3.54 -11.59
C THR A 37 1.79 3.94 -10.14
N GLN A 38 1.45 3.10 -9.17
CA GLN A 38 1.67 3.35 -7.74
C GLN A 38 2.82 2.52 -7.17
N MET A 39 3.74 2.06 -8.02
CA MET A 39 4.79 1.11 -7.65
C MET A 39 5.59 1.56 -6.44
N SER A 40 6.06 2.81 -6.44
CA SER A 40 6.84 3.39 -5.33
C SER A 40 6.07 3.32 -4.01
N GLY A 41 4.83 3.80 -3.97
CA GLY A 41 4.03 3.84 -2.75
C GLY A 41 3.59 2.45 -2.26
N LEU A 42 3.24 1.55 -3.17
CA LEU A 42 2.84 0.18 -2.82
C LEU A 42 4.04 -0.66 -2.37
N TYR A 43 5.19 -0.54 -3.04
CA TYR A 43 6.43 -1.21 -2.62
C TYR A 43 6.93 -0.65 -1.28
N GLN A 44 6.91 0.67 -1.10
CA GLN A 44 7.27 1.30 0.17
C GLN A 44 6.37 0.82 1.30
N LEU A 45 5.06 0.67 1.08
CA LEU A 45 4.15 0.09 2.07
C LEU A 45 4.56 -1.35 2.41
N SER A 46 4.85 -2.20 1.41
CA SER A 46 5.37 -3.54 1.65
C SER A 46 6.64 -3.50 2.51
N PHE A 47 7.59 -2.64 2.15
CA PHE A 47 8.88 -2.52 2.82
C PHE A 47 8.77 -2.01 4.25
N LEU A 48 7.92 -1.01 4.50
CA LEU A 48 7.65 -0.50 5.85
C LEU A 48 7.04 -1.57 6.76
N LEU A 49 6.20 -2.45 6.23
CA LEU A 49 5.60 -3.52 7.02
C LEU A 49 6.61 -4.64 7.30
N THR A 50 7.36 -5.06 6.28
CA THR A 50 8.22 -6.25 6.37
C THR A 50 9.60 -5.97 6.94
N ALA A 51 10.10 -4.73 6.86
CA ALA A 51 11.46 -4.32 7.22
C ALA A 51 12.58 -5.17 6.55
N ASN A 52 12.25 -5.85 5.45
CA ASN A 52 13.16 -6.71 4.72
C ASN A 52 12.85 -6.58 3.21
N PRO A 53 13.84 -6.24 2.36
CA PRO A 53 13.60 -5.96 0.95
C PRO A 53 13.12 -7.19 0.17
N THR A 54 13.63 -8.38 0.49
CA THR A 54 13.23 -9.64 -0.15
C THR A 54 11.79 -10.01 0.20
N ILE A 55 11.42 -9.89 1.48
CA ILE A 55 10.03 -10.15 1.90
C ILE A 55 9.09 -9.06 1.38
N ALA A 56 9.56 -7.82 1.24
CA ALA A 56 8.78 -6.72 0.66
C ALA A 56 8.44 -6.97 -0.81
N GLU A 57 9.40 -7.45 -1.59
CA GLU A 57 9.20 -7.84 -2.99
C GLU A 57 8.20 -8.99 -3.10
N GLN A 58 8.38 -10.05 -2.32
CA GLN A 58 7.43 -11.16 -2.28
C GLN A 58 6.02 -10.68 -1.90
N CYS A 59 5.91 -9.82 -0.87
CA CYS A 59 4.64 -9.23 -0.44
C CYS A 59 3.97 -8.41 -1.55
N PHE A 60 4.76 -7.64 -2.31
CA PHE A 60 4.29 -6.84 -3.43
C PHE A 60 3.75 -7.71 -4.57
N VAL A 61 4.54 -8.72 -5.01
CA VAL A 61 4.17 -9.61 -6.11
C VAL A 61 2.92 -10.42 -5.75
N SER A 62 2.90 -11.05 -4.57
CA SER A 62 1.70 -11.77 -4.12
C SER A 62 0.48 -10.84 -3.99
N GLY A 63 0.69 -9.56 -3.65
CA GLY A 63 -0.40 -8.56 -3.58
C GLY A 63 -1.04 -8.29 -4.93
N LEU A 64 -0.23 -8.25 -5.99
CA LEU A 64 -0.73 -8.13 -7.36
C LEU A 64 -1.52 -9.37 -7.78
N GLU A 65 -1.00 -10.56 -7.49
CA GLU A 65 -1.65 -11.84 -7.79
C GLU A 65 -3.01 -11.97 -7.09
N ASP A 66 -3.08 -11.63 -5.79
CA ASP A 66 -4.33 -11.65 -5.02
C ASP A 66 -5.36 -10.66 -5.58
N CYS A 67 -4.93 -9.49 -6.04
CA CYS A 67 -5.84 -8.51 -6.64
C CYS A 67 -6.36 -8.99 -8.00
N ALA A 68 -5.51 -9.60 -8.82
CA ALA A 68 -5.90 -10.13 -10.12
C ALA A 68 -6.83 -11.35 -9.99
N GLY A 69 -6.69 -12.14 -8.93
CA GLY A 69 -7.56 -13.27 -8.61
C GLY A 69 -8.82 -12.91 -7.81
N ALA A 70 -8.93 -11.67 -7.30
CA ALA A 70 -10.06 -11.25 -6.48
C ALA A 70 -11.36 -11.09 -7.28
N ASN A 71 -12.48 -11.40 -6.63
CA ASN A 71 -13.81 -11.30 -7.22
C ASN A 71 -14.16 -9.82 -7.56
N ARG A 72 -15.06 -9.60 -8.52
CA ARG A 72 -15.47 -8.30 -9.10
C ARG A 72 -15.39 -7.09 -8.14
N ILE A 73 -14.35 -6.27 -8.29
CA ILE A 73 -14.13 -5.02 -7.53
C ILE A 73 -14.45 -3.84 -8.42
N PHE A 74 -15.19 -2.85 -7.94
CA PHE A 74 -15.43 -1.63 -8.70
C PHE A 74 -14.11 -0.87 -8.94
N LYS A 75 -13.91 -0.33 -10.15
CA LYS A 75 -12.65 0.32 -10.56
C LYS A 75 -12.18 1.44 -9.63
N GLU A 76 -13.12 2.23 -9.13
CA GLU A 76 -12.85 3.34 -8.20
C GLU A 76 -12.25 2.86 -6.86
N TRP A 77 -12.52 1.61 -6.46
CA TRP A 77 -12.02 1.02 -5.22
C TRP A 77 -10.74 0.20 -5.43
N ALA A 78 -10.32 -0.02 -6.67
CA ALA A 78 -9.21 -0.91 -6.99
C ALA A 78 -7.88 -0.46 -6.37
N ALA A 79 -7.64 0.85 -6.27
CA ALA A 79 -6.44 1.38 -5.61
C ALA A 79 -6.44 1.11 -4.09
N SER A 80 -7.57 1.31 -3.43
CA SER A 80 -7.75 1.00 -2.01
C SER A 80 -7.63 -0.50 -1.76
N TRP A 81 -8.14 -1.32 -2.68
CA TRP A 81 -8.01 -2.76 -2.63
C TRP A 81 -6.56 -3.23 -2.78
N ALA A 82 -5.80 -2.65 -3.71
CA ALA A 82 -4.38 -2.94 -3.88
C ALA A 82 -3.60 -2.73 -2.58
N ARG A 83 -3.79 -1.59 -1.91
CA ARG A 83 -3.16 -1.33 -0.60
C ARG A 83 -3.58 -2.32 0.47
N ARG A 84 -4.88 -2.68 0.52
CA ARG A 84 -5.38 -3.69 1.45
C ARG A 84 -4.75 -5.06 1.21
N ALA A 85 -4.58 -5.46 -0.05
CA ALA A 85 -3.93 -6.71 -0.42
C ALA A 85 -2.47 -6.75 0.05
N ILE A 86 -1.72 -5.65 -0.11
CA ILE A 86 -0.36 -5.52 0.44
C ILE A 86 -0.36 -5.74 1.97
N VAL A 87 -1.23 -5.03 2.70
CA VAL A 87 -1.31 -5.16 4.16
C VAL A 87 -1.65 -6.59 4.57
N GLN A 88 -2.63 -7.22 3.92
CA GLN A 88 -3.02 -8.59 4.21
C GLN A 88 -1.88 -9.58 3.93
N ASN A 89 -1.12 -9.39 2.85
CA ASN A 89 0.04 -10.21 2.55
C ASN A 89 1.18 -10.06 3.54
N ALA A 90 1.49 -8.83 3.94
CA ALA A 90 2.49 -8.60 4.97
C ALA A 90 2.09 -9.29 6.28
N ILE A 91 0.81 -9.24 6.67
CA ILE A 91 0.31 -9.96 7.86
C ILE A 91 0.47 -11.48 7.70
N ARG A 92 0.17 -12.05 6.52
CA ARG A 92 0.33 -13.49 6.26
C ARG A 92 1.79 -13.94 6.36
N LEU A 93 2.72 -13.16 5.80
CA LEU A 93 4.14 -13.47 5.74
C LEU A 93 4.85 -13.27 7.10
N ILE A 94 4.54 -12.17 7.81
CA ILE A 94 5.26 -11.76 9.02
C ILE A 94 4.58 -12.23 10.31
N GLN A 95 3.25 -12.39 10.30
CA GLN A 95 2.46 -12.86 11.43
C GLN A 95 2.69 -12.03 12.72
N PRO A 96 2.42 -10.71 12.68
CA PRO A 96 2.84 -9.74 13.70
C PRO A 96 2.29 -9.96 15.13
N ASN A 97 1.32 -10.85 15.31
CA ASN A 97 0.70 -11.16 16.60
C ASN A 97 1.08 -12.55 17.14
N GLN A 98 1.88 -13.32 16.40
CA GLN A 98 2.58 -14.45 17.01
C GLN A 98 3.72 -13.88 17.85
N GLN A 99 3.94 -14.43 19.04
CA GLN A 99 4.77 -13.86 20.13
C GLN A 99 6.28 -13.75 19.83
N GLN A 100 6.69 -13.25 18.66
CA GLN A 100 8.06 -12.84 18.40
C GLN A 100 8.23 -11.40 18.88
N ASN A 101 8.42 -11.24 20.18
CA ASN A 101 8.73 -9.96 20.82
C ASN A 101 10.20 -9.53 20.61
N VAL A 102 10.82 -9.98 19.52
CA VAL A 102 12.22 -9.69 19.19
C VAL A 102 12.22 -8.60 18.12
N PRO A 103 12.88 -7.46 18.33
CA PRO A 103 13.15 -6.50 17.27
C PRO A 103 13.86 -7.23 16.11
N VAL A 104 13.31 -7.12 14.90
CA VAL A 104 13.99 -7.65 13.71
C VAL A 104 15.20 -6.75 13.50
N ALA A 105 16.40 -7.26 13.79
CA ALA A 105 17.62 -6.56 13.43
C ALA A 105 17.59 -6.37 11.90
N PRO A 106 17.83 -5.15 11.38
CA PRO A 106 18.01 -4.97 9.95
C PRO A 106 19.16 -5.87 9.50
N SER A 107 18.99 -6.57 8.38
CA SER A 107 20.09 -7.30 7.74
C SER A 107 21.15 -6.28 7.30
N SER A 108 22.18 -6.07 8.12
CA SER A 108 23.30 -5.19 7.78
C SER A 108 24.09 -5.74 6.59
N PRO A 109 24.48 -4.91 5.63
CA PRO A 109 25.62 -5.22 4.78
C PRO A 109 26.90 -5.17 5.62
N GLU A 110 27.75 -6.14 5.37
CA GLU A 110 29.09 -6.29 5.94
C GLU A 110 29.95 -5.02 5.74
N ASN A 111 30.54 -4.51 6.83
CA ASN A 111 31.66 -3.58 6.95
C ASN A 111 31.72 -2.34 6.01
N GLY A 112 31.39 -1.17 6.56
CA GLY A 112 31.74 0.15 6.00
C GLY A 112 31.84 1.20 7.11
N PRO A 113 32.66 2.26 6.96
CA PRO A 113 33.03 3.16 8.06
C PRO A 113 31.81 3.93 8.58
N GLU A 114 31.74 4.02 9.90
CA GLU A 114 30.77 4.75 10.72
C GLU A 114 30.49 6.16 10.16
N ALA A 115 29.50 6.26 9.28
CA ALA A 115 28.91 7.54 8.93
C ALA A 115 27.90 7.87 10.03
N SER A 116 28.28 8.82 10.88
CA SER A 116 27.46 9.53 11.88
C SER A 116 26.26 10.23 11.21
N SER A 117 25.34 9.41 10.72
CA SER A 117 24.10 9.83 10.09
C SER A 117 23.07 9.93 11.18
N SER A 118 22.52 11.12 11.39
CA SER A 118 21.38 11.32 12.28
C SER A 118 20.31 10.28 11.94
N PRO A 119 19.75 9.56 12.93
CA PRO A 119 18.90 8.43 12.64
C PRO A 119 17.64 8.92 11.95
N SER A 120 17.43 8.45 10.71
CA SER A 120 16.29 8.86 9.90
C SER A 120 14.98 8.29 10.46
N LEU A 121 13.85 8.96 10.18
CA LEU A 121 12.52 8.43 10.54
C LEU A 121 12.30 7.01 10.01
N LEU A 122 12.83 6.69 8.82
CA LEU A 122 12.76 5.35 8.25
C LEU A 122 13.49 4.31 9.12
N SER A 123 14.69 4.62 9.61
CA SER A 123 15.41 3.77 10.56
C SER A 123 14.61 3.58 11.85
N GLY A 124 13.96 4.66 12.33
CA GLY A 124 13.07 4.59 13.50
C GLY A 124 11.93 3.59 13.35
N VAL A 125 11.28 3.52 12.17
CA VAL A 125 10.20 2.54 11.90
C VAL A 125 10.73 1.11 11.97
N PHE A 126 11.95 0.85 11.50
CA PHE A 126 12.55 -0.49 11.54
C PHE A 126 13.02 -0.92 12.92
N GLN A 127 13.27 0.02 13.83
CA GLN A 127 13.59 -0.26 15.23
C GLN A 127 12.35 -0.57 16.09
N LEU A 128 11.14 -0.34 15.58
CA LEU A 128 9.90 -0.77 16.25
C LEU A 128 9.82 -2.30 16.29
N THR A 129 9.18 -2.84 17.34
CA THR A 129 8.85 -4.28 17.33
C THR A 129 7.93 -4.58 16.14
N VAL A 130 7.89 -5.85 15.73
CA VAL A 130 7.03 -6.27 14.60
C VAL A 130 5.59 -5.80 14.79
N PHE A 131 5.01 -6.02 15.97
CA PHE A 131 3.64 -5.59 16.26
C PHE A 131 3.50 -4.06 16.26
N GLU A 132 4.40 -3.33 16.92
CA GLU A 132 4.40 -1.86 16.94
C GLU A 132 4.49 -1.27 15.53
N ARG A 133 5.35 -1.84 14.67
CA ARG A 133 5.52 -1.42 13.29
C ARG A 133 4.25 -1.60 12.47
N PHE A 134 3.62 -2.77 12.55
CA PHE A 134 2.34 -3.00 11.87
C PHE A 134 1.26 -2.03 12.36
N VAL A 135 1.14 -1.84 13.68
CA VAL A 135 0.18 -0.89 14.24
C VAL A 135 0.46 0.54 13.77
N PHE A 136 1.72 0.98 13.82
CA PHE A 136 2.12 2.32 13.40
C PHE A 136 1.82 2.54 11.90
N VAL A 137 2.31 1.66 11.03
CA VAL A 137 2.11 1.80 9.58
C VAL A 137 0.63 1.75 9.24
N MET A 138 -0.13 0.79 9.76
CA MET A 138 -1.55 0.65 9.42
C MET A 138 -2.38 1.83 9.93
N SER A 139 -2.19 2.25 11.19
CA SER A 139 -3.09 3.21 11.82
C SER A 139 -2.66 4.67 11.69
N VAL A 140 -1.36 4.95 11.55
CA VAL A 140 -0.84 6.31 11.42
C VAL A 140 -0.63 6.64 9.95
N LEU A 141 0.19 5.85 9.24
CA LEU A 141 0.54 6.15 7.85
C LEU A 141 -0.61 5.82 6.89
N GLU A 142 -1.19 4.63 7.00
CA GLU A 142 -2.29 4.19 6.15
C GLU A 142 -3.69 4.55 6.71
N ARG A 143 -3.76 5.19 7.90
CA ARG A 143 -4.99 5.70 8.54
C ARG A 143 -6.14 4.69 8.64
N HIS A 144 -5.83 3.42 8.87
CA HIS A 144 -6.84 2.41 9.17
C HIS A 144 -7.49 2.70 10.53
N SER A 145 -8.78 2.41 10.64
CA SER A 145 -9.49 2.54 11.91
C SER A 145 -8.94 1.56 12.95
N ASP A 146 -9.13 1.86 14.24
CA ASP A 146 -8.82 0.90 15.32
C ASP A 146 -9.51 -0.46 15.09
N GLN A 147 -10.74 -0.42 14.54
CA GLN A 147 -11.54 -1.61 14.28
C GLN A 147 -10.95 -2.46 13.14
N ASP A 148 -10.46 -1.84 12.07
CA ASP A 148 -9.79 -2.55 10.97
C ASP A 148 -8.47 -3.15 11.44
N CYS A 149 -7.66 -2.39 12.18
CA CYS A 149 -6.41 -2.88 12.75
C CYS A 149 -6.65 -4.07 13.68
N LYS A 150 -7.62 -3.96 14.60
CA LYS A 150 -8.03 -5.05 15.50
C LYS A 150 -8.42 -6.31 14.73
N THR A 151 -9.24 -6.15 13.69
CA THR A 151 -9.73 -7.28 12.88
C THR A 151 -8.60 -7.96 12.12
N LEU A 152 -7.75 -7.17 11.45
CA LEU A 152 -6.66 -7.69 10.61
C LEU A 152 -5.52 -8.30 11.43
N LEU A 153 -5.15 -7.67 12.55
CA LEU A 153 -4.07 -8.13 13.42
C LEU A 153 -4.53 -9.13 14.49
N ARG A 154 -5.84 -9.41 14.58
CA ARG A 154 -6.44 -10.35 15.55
C ARG A 154 -6.06 -10.05 17.01
N CYS A 155 -6.08 -8.77 17.39
CA CYS A 155 -5.72 -8.31 18.73
C CYS A 155 -6.85 -7.52 19.39
N SER A 156 -6.67 -7.03 20.62
CA SER A 156 -7.66 -6.16 21.26
C SER A 156 -7.47 -4.69 20.86
N ARG A 157 -8.52 -3.87 20.98
CA ARG A 157 -8.40 -2.41 20.78
C ARG A 157 -7.38 -1.79 21.76
N ARG A 158 -7.28 -2.33 22.97
CA ARG A 158 -6.30 -1.90 23.98
C ARG A 158 -4.87 -2.12 23.50
N ASP A 159 -4.59 -3.23 22.81
CA ASP A 159 -3.27 -3.52 22.28
C ASP A 159 -2.89 -2.56 21.16
N ILE A 160 -3.84 -2.23 20.27
CA ILE A 160 -3.66 -1.21 19.23
C ILE A 160 -3.30 0.15 19.85
N VAL A 161 -4.09 0.63 20.82
CA VAL A 161 -3.84 1.93 21.46
C VAL A 161 -2.48 1.97 22.14
N ARG A 162 -2.13 0.91 22.89
CA ARG A 162 -0.83 0.81 23.58
C ARG A 162 0.33 0.79 22.59
N ALA A 163 0.28 -0.08 21.59
CA ALA A 163 1.36 -0.22 20.61
C ALA A 163 1.52 1.06 19.77
N ARG A 164 0.42 1.72 19.40
CA ARG A 164 0.46 3.02 18.70
C ARG A 164 1.13 4.08 19.56
N ALA A 165 0.74 4.19 20.84
CA ALA A 165 1.34 5.16 21.76
C ALA A 165 2.86 4.93 21.92
N HIS A 166 3.26 3.67 22.12
CA HIS A 166 4.68 3.29 22.23
C HIS A 166 5.45 3.62 20.94
N ALA A 167 4.90 3.28 19.79
CA ALA A 167 5.52 3.57 18.50
C ALA A 167 5.69 5.09 18.30
N LEU A 168 4.66 5.89 18.57
CA LEU A 168 4.74 7.36 18.44
C LEU A 168 5.81 7.97 19.36
N LEU A 169 5.91 7.50 20.60
CA LEU A 169 6.95 7.96 21.54
C LEU A 169 8.36 7.63 21.02
N LYS A 170 8.58 6.42 20.51
CA LYS A 170 9.86 6.04 19.88
C LYS A 170 10.13 6.91 18.66
N MET A 171 9.15 7.10 17.78
CA MET A 171 9.28 7.91 16.57
C MET A 171 9.61 9.38 16.85
N ALA A 172 9.10 9.94 17.95
CA ALA A 172 9.43 11.32 18.37
C ALA A 172 10.93 11.50 18.66
N SER A 173 11.61 10.47 19.20
CA SER A 173 13.05 10.53 19.47
C SER A 173 13.93 10.57 18.21
N PHE A 174 13.39 10.10 17.07
CA PHE A 174 14.06 10.16 15.77
C PHE A 174 13.81 11.49 15.02
N GLY A 175 12.80 12.27 15.42
CA GLY A 175 12.45 13.55 14.80
C GLY A 175 13.05 14.79 15.49
N GLY A 176 13.65 14.66 16.67
CA GLY A 176 14.02 15.78 17.53
C GLY A 176 15.32 16.53 17.19
N ASN A 177 16.10 16.10 16.20
CA ASN A 177 17.44 16.66 15.92
C ASN A 177 17.57 17.37 14.56
N GLN A 178 16.47 17.79 13.94
CA GLN A 178 16.50 18.42 12.62
C GLN A 178 16.15 19.91 12.69
N GLU A 179 17.04 20.71 13.27
CA GLU A 179 17.17 22.12 12.89
C GLU A 179 18.41 22.30 12.02
N HIS A 180 18.22 22.98 10.89
CA HIS A 180 19.19 23.34 9.83
C HIS A 180 19.50 22.30 8.74
N GLY A 181 18.97 22.57 7.54
CA GLY A 181 19.52 22.09 6.27
C GLY A 181 18.55 21.25 5.44
N ALA A 182 17.68 21.92 4.69
CA ALA A 182 16.73 21.29 3.77
C ALA A 182 17.42 20.35 2.77
N THR A 183 16.98 19.09 2.73
CA THR A 183 17.00 18.24 1.54
C THR A 183 15.62 17.57 1.40
N PRO A 184 15.06 17.46 0.17
CA PRO A 184 13.61 17.32 0.00
C PRO A 184 13.07 15.88 0.10
N VAL A 185 13.89 14.89 0.49
CA VAL A 185 13.49 13.47 0.41
C VAL A 185 12.81 12.97 1.70
N ALA A 186 13.10 13.57 2.86
CA ALA A 186 12.53 13.12 4.15
C ALA A 186 11.09 13.60 4.38
N VAL A 187 10.68 14.69 3.72
CA VAL A 187 9.34 15.26 3.87
C VAL A 187 8.27 14.43 3.14
N ASP A 188 8.65 13.61 2.15
CA ASP A 188 7.69 12.80 1.38
C ASP A 188 7.13 11.58 2.12
N LEU A 189 7.83 11.08 3.15
CA LEU A 189 7.36 9.94 3.96
C LEU A 189 6.11 10.27 4.79
N LEU A 190 5.88 11.55 5.10
CA LEU A 190 4.74 12.04 5.88
C LEU A 190 3.78 12.91 5.06
N THR A 191 4.18 13.37 3.87
CA THR A 191 3.46 14.41 3.11
C THR A 191 2.86 13.91 1.79
N ALA A 192 2.83 12.61 1.50
CA ALA A 192 1.94 12.11 0.44
C ALA A 192 0.49 12.06 0.98
N PRO A 193 -0.39 13.04 0.68
CA PRO A 193 -1.78 12.98 1.08
C PRO A 193 -2.41 11.74 0.44
N ARG A 194 -3.03 10.89 1.27
CA ARG A 194 -4.05 9.97 0.78
C ARG A 194 -5.19 10.82 0.22
N LEU A 195 -5.34 10.79 -1.10
CA LEU A 195 -6.55 11.23 -1.79
C LEU A 195 -7.72 10.45 -1.19
N LEU A 196 -8.60 11.18 -0.53
CA LEU A 196 -9.76 10.68 0.20
C LEU A 196 -10.62 9.81 -0.72
N ALA A 197 -10.64 8.50 -0.45
CA ALA A 197 -11.79 7.66 -0.72
C ALA A 197 -12.34 7.21 0.64
N GLN A 198 -12.99 8.15 1.33
CA GLN A 198 -13.91 7.85 2.43
C GLN A 198 -15.27 8.45 2.08
N THR A 199 -16.31 7.67 2.40
CA THR A 199 -17.75 7.97 2.40
C THR A 199 -18.49 7.86 1.05
N ALA A 200 -18.99 6.65 0.77
CA ALA A 200 -20.41 6.30 0.88
C ALA A 200 -20.58 4.77 0.76
#